data_AF-A0ABD4UDZ8-F1
#
_entry.id   AF-A0ABD4UDZ8-F1
#
_cell.length_a   1.000
_cell.length_b   1.000
_cell.length_c   1.000
_cell.angle_alpha   90.00
_cell.angle_beta   90.00
_cell.angle_gamma   90.00
#
_symmetry.space_group_name_H-M   'P 1'
#
loop_
_entity.id
_entity.type
_entity.pdbx_description
1 polymer ?
#
loop_
_entity_poly.entity_id
_entity_poly.type
_entity_poly.pdbx_seq_one_letter_code
_entity_poly.pdbx_strand_id
1 'polypeptide(L)'
;MDYEPRTTVIHSSLMRIKTIAGVEERLAKVHLAIAIAMLGVWRIWLYFPFCVAVHLFLVWLTKRDENIFLIYTQYSRQSDVYDPWVRIDRKSKVKRPHGFGRDILC
;
A
#
# COMPACT_ATOMS: atom_id res chain seq x y z
N MET A 1 -11.90 -34.68 -18.21
CA MET A 1 -12.01 -33.43 -17.42
C MET A 1 -12.10 -32.33 -18.44
N ASP A 2 -13.32 -31.99 -18.83
CA ASP A 2 -13.57 -30.97 -19.85
C ASP A 2 -13.28 -29.60 -19.25
N TYR A 3 -12.47 -28.82 -19.95
CA TYR A 3 -12.10 -27.46 -19.53
C TYR A 3 -13.24 -26.52 -19.93
N GLU A 4 -14.05 -26.08 -18.97
CA GLU A 4 -15.00 -24.98 -19.19
C GLU A 4 -14.31 -23.63 -18.96
N PRO A 5 -14.13 -22.79 -19.99
CA PRO A 5 -13.56 -21.46 -19.83
C PRO A 5 -14.53 -20.57 -19.06
N ARG A 6 -14.01 -19.86 -18.06
CA ARG A 6 -14.82 -18.93 -17.23
C ARG A 6 -15.24 -17.71 -18.06
N THR A 7 -16.54 -17.44 -18.17
CA THR A 7 -17.13 -16.37 -19.02
C THR A 7 -17.57 -15.12 -18.26
N THR A 8 -17.18 -14.96 -17.00
CA THR A 8 -17.66 -13.84 -16.16
C THR A 8 -17.02 -12.51 -16.57
N VAL A 9 -17.84 -11.49 -16.81
CA VAL A 9 -17.39 -10.11 -17.05
C VAL A 9 -16.74 -9.56 -15.78
N ILE A 10 -15.45 -9.22 -15.85
CA ILE A 10 -14.73 -8.63 -14.74
C ILE A 10 -14.89 -7.10 -14.82
N HIS A 11 -15.60 -6.53 -13.85
CA HIS A 11 -15.69 -5.08 -13.73
C HIS A 11 -14.41 -4.53 -13.08
N SER A 12 -13.64 -3.74 -13.82
CA SER A 12 -12.41 -3.11 -13.31
C SER A 12 -12.65 -2.24 -12.07
N SER A 13 -13.84 -1.66 -11.94
CA SER A 13 -14.26 -0.88 -10.77
C SER A 13 -14.27 -1.67 -9.45
N LEU A 14 -14.44 -3.00 -9.50
CA LEU A 14 -14.44 -3.86 -8.30
C LEU A 14 -13.03 -4.19 -7.81
N MET A 15 -12.04 -4.11 -8.70
CA MET A 15 -10.62 -4.35 -8.37
C MET A 15 -9.87 -3.06 -8.06
N ARG A 16 -10.44 -1.91 -8.44
CA ARG A 16 -9.84 -0.59 -8.28
C ARG A 16 -9.89 -0.12 -6.83
N ILE A 17 -8.85 0.59 -6.38
CA ILE A 17 -8.90 1.23 -5.07
C ILE A 17 -9.91 2.39 -5.11
N LYS A 18 -10.64 2.57 -4.01
CA LYS A 18 -11.56 3.69 -3.84
C LYS A 18 -10.80 5.02 -3.81
N THR A 19 -11.21 5.94 -4.66
CA THR A 19 -10.64 7.28 -4.76
C THR A 19 -11.66 8.36 -4.40
N ILE A 20 -11.20 9.47 -3.82
CA ILE A 20 -11.97 10.67 -3.48
C ILE A 20 -11.32 11.83 -4.21
N ALA A 21 -12.08 12.54 -5.06
CA ALA A 21 -11.58 13.64 -5.89
C ALA A 21 -10.31 13.27 -6.72
N GLY A 22 -10.17 12.00 -7.13
CA GLY A 22 -9.02 11.52 -7.90
C GLY A 22 -7.78 11.16 -7.07
N VAL A 23 -7.87 11.17 -5.74
CA VAL A 23 -6.81 10.72 -4.82
C VAL A 23 -7.27 9.45 -4.09
N GLU A 24 -6.35 8.54 -3.77
CA GLU A 24 -6.63 7.38 -2.91
C GLU A 24 -7.30 7.80 -1.57
N GLU A 25 -8.30 7.03 -1.13
CA GLU A 25 -9.17 7.40 -0.01
C GLU A 25 -8.43 7.75 1.30
N ARG A 26 -7.41 6.98 1.70
CA ARG A 26 -6.65 7.26 2.94
C ARG A 26 -5.84 8.55 2.82
N LEU A 27 -5.10 8.71 1.72
CA LEU A 27 -4.32 9.93 1.46
C LEU A 27 -5.22 11.16 1.37
N ALA A 28 -6.38 11.05 0.74
CA ALA A 28 -7.36 12.13 0.64
C ALA A 28 -7.84 12.59 2.03
N LYS A 29 -8.18 11.64 2.93
CA LYS A 29 -8.61 11.95 4.31
C LYS A 29 -7.51 12.62 5.12
N VAL A 30 -6.28 12.11 5.05
CA VAL A 30 -5.13 12.69 5.76
C VAL A 30 -4.85 14.10 5.26
N HIS A 31 -4.81 14.30 3.95
CA HIS A 31 -4.58 15.63 3.36
C HIS A 31 -5.68 16.62 3.75
N LEU A 32 -6.94 16.18 3.71
CA LEU A 32 -8.08 17.01 4.13
C LEU A 32 -7.99 17.40 5.61
N ALA A 33 -7.62 16.46 6.49
CA ALA A 33 -7.45 16.75 7.91
C ALA A 33 -6.35 17.79 8.16
N ILE A 34 -5.22 17.68 7.46
CA ILE A 34 -4.12 18.66 7.53
C ILE A 34 -4.59 20.02 7.01
N ALA A 35 -5.31 20.06 5.88
CA ALA A 35 -5.83 21.31 5.33
C ALA A 35 -6.79 22.02 6.30
N ILE A 36 -7.70 21.27 6.95
CA ILE A 36 -8.61 21.81 7.96
C ILE A 36 -7.83 22.33 9.18
N ALA A 37 -6.83 21.60 9.65
CA ALA A 37 -6.00 22.05 10.79
C ALA A 37 -5.27 23.36 10.47
N MET A 38 -4.62 23.45 9.30
CA MET A 38 -3.79 24.59 8.92
C MET A 38 -4.62 25.83 8.56
N LEU A 39 -5.68 25.66 7.76
CA LEU A 39 -6.48 26.77 7.25
C LEU A 39 -7.64 27.13 8.19
N GLY A 40 -8.27 26.13 8.79
CA GLY A 40 -9.41 26.32 9.69
C GLY A 40 -8.96 26.72 11.09
N VAL A 41 -8.18 25.86 11.74
CA VAL A 41 -7.81 26.04 13.15
C VAL A 41 -6.72 27.10 13.30
N TRP A 42 -5.62 26.95 12.55
CA TRP A 42 -4.45 27.84 12.69
C TRP A 42 -4.54 29.10 11.82
N ARG A 43 -5.51 29.16 10.90
CA ARG A 43 -5.79 30.32 10.04
C ARG A 43 -4.59 30.80 9.23
N ILE A 44 -3.69 29.88 8.87
CA ILE A 44 -2.50 30.19 8.07
C ILE A 44 -2.90 30.20 6.59
N TRP A 45 -3.54 31.28 6.15
CA TRP A 45 -4.06 31.39 4.77
C TRP A 45 -2.97 31.25 3.69
N LEU A 46 -1.74 31.64 4.00
CA LEU A 46 -0.56 31.44 3.14
C LEU A 46 -0.29 29.95 2.83
N TYR A 47 -0.81 29.03 3.63
CA TYR A 47 -0.69 27.59 3.40
C TYR A 47 -1.62 27.07 2.30
N PHE A 48 -2.64 27.85 1.90
CA PHE A 48 -3.62 27.45 0.89
C PHE A 48 -2.98 27.04 -0.45
N PRO A 49 -2.09 27.84 -1.10
CA PRO A 49 -1.44 27.43 -2.34
C PRO A 49 -0.64 26.14 -2.18
N PHE A 50 0.00 25.92 -1.03
CA PHE A 50 0.71 24.68 -0.73
C PHE A 50 -0.24 23.49 -0.64
N CYS A 51 -1.36 23.63 0.06
CA CYS A 51 -2.42 22.62 0.11
C CYS A 51 -2.92 22.22 -1.29
N VAL A 52 -3.15 23.19 -2.17
CA VAL A 52 -3.59 22.96 -3.56
C VAL A 52 -2.51 22.22 -4.34
N ALA A 53 -1.25 22.66 -4.26
CA ALA A 53 -0.13 22.03 -4.96
C ALA A 53 0.04 20.56 -4.54
N VAL A 54 0.00 20.28 -3.23
CA VAL A 54 0.06 18.91 -2.70
C VAL A 54 -1.13 18.08 -3.17
N HIS A 55 -2.34 18.63 -3.21
CA HIS A 55 -3.51 17.91 -3.71
C HIS A 55 -3.36 17.53 -5.18
N LEU A 56 -2.92 18.46 -6.04
CA LEU A 56 -2.67 18.18 -7.45
C LEU A 56 -1.59 17.12 -7.64
N PHE A 57 -0.53 17.18 -6.82
CA PHE A 57 0.51 16.14 -6.80
C PHE A 57 -0.06 14.77 -6.43
N LEU A 58 -0.92 14.69 -5.41
CA LEU A 58 -1.58 13.44 -5.00
C LEU A 58 -2.51 12.88 -6.09
N VAL A 59 -3.23 13.75 -6.81
CA VAL A 59 -4.05 13.35 -7.97
C VAL A 59 -3.17 12.79 -9.08
N TRP A 60 -2.06 13.46 -9.40
CA TRP A 60 -1.10 12.99 -10.39
C TRP A 60 -0.49 11.64 -10.00
N LEU A 61 -0.11 11.48 -8.73
CA LEU A 61 0.45 10.25 -8.19
C LEU A 61 -0.54 9.08 -8.32
N THR A 62 -1.79 9.30 -7.89
CA THR A 62 -2.86 8.29 -7.92
C THR A 62 -3.22 7.89 -9.36
N LYS A 63 -3.16 8.82 -10.31
CA LYS A 63 -3.37 8.53 -11.74
C LYS A 63 -2.27 7.64 -12.34
N ARG A 64 -1.05 7.72 -11.81
CA ARG A 64 0.08 6.95 -12.29
C ARG A 64 0.05 5.51 -11.76
N ASP A 65 -0.24 5.36 -10.48
CA ASP A 65 -0.46 4.07 -9.84
C ASP A 65 -1.36 4.24 -8.61
N GLU A 66 -2.51 3.57 -8.63
CA GLU A 66 -3.50 3.63 -7.55
C GLU A 66 -3.04 2.91 -6.29
N ASN A 67 -2.17 1.89 -6.44
CA ASN A 67 -1.67 1.06 -5.36
C ASN A 67 -0.36 1.61 -4.75
N ILE A 68 0.15 2.74 -5.25
CA ILE A 68 1.48 3.25 -4.88
C ILE A 68 1.65 3.41 -3.38
N PHE A 69 0.63 3.88 -2.67
CA PHE A 69 0.67 4.04 -1.23
C PHE A 69 0.76 2.69 -0.50
N LEU A 70 -0.03 1.70 -0.93
CA LEU A 70 -0.02 0.37 -0.33
C LEU A 70 1.31 -0.35 -0.57
N ILE A 71 1.84 -0.23 -1.79
CA ILE A 71 3.15 -0.77 -2.16
C ILE A 71 4.23 -0.11 -1.30
N TYR A 72 4.28 1.23 -1.28
CA TYR A 72 5.30 1.95 -0.55
C TYR A 72 5.24 1.70 0.97
N THR A 73 4.03 1.64 1.54
CA THR A 73 3.87 1.32 2.97
C THR A 73 4.26 -0.13 3.30
N GLN A 74 4.02 -1.07 2.39
CA GLN A 74 4.49 -2.44 2.57
C GLN A 74 6.03 -2.50 2.50
N TYR A 75 6.63 -1.85 1.51
CA TYR A 75 8.08 -1.75 1.38
C TYR A 75 8.72 -1.05 2.58
N SER A 76 8.13 0.03 3.10
CA SER A 76 8.66 0.74 4.27
C SER A 76 8.59 -0.11 5.54
N ARG A 77 7.62 -1.03 5.65
CA ARG A 77 7.55 -2.01 6.75
C ARG A 77 8.55 -3.14 6.59
N GLN A 78 9.01 -3.38 5.36
CA GLN A 78 9.97 -4.41 5.02
C GLN A 78 11.41 -3.89 5.00
N SER A 79 11.66 -2.64 5.39
CA SER A 79 12.96 -1.96 5.20
C SER A 79 14.16 -2.60 5.89
N ASP A 80 13.97 -3.63 6.71
CA ASP A 80 15.04 -4.40 7.36
C ASP A 80 14.86 -5.93 7.26
N VAL A 81 13.95 -6.42 6.41
CA VAL A 81 13.63 -7.87 6.37
C VAL A 81 14.61 -8.68 5.50
N TYR A 82 15.36 -8.04 4.61
CA TYR A 82 16.50 -8.72 3.98
C TYR A 82 17.68 -8.73 4.97
N ASP A 83 17.67 -9.72 5.85
CA ASP A 83 18.87 -10.12 6.57
C ASP A 83 19.59 -11.20 5.75
N PRO A 84 20.69 -10.88 5.04
CA PRO A 84 21.47 -11.89 4.32
C PRO A 84 22.15 -12.88 5.28
N TRP A 85 22.13 -12.61 6.58
CA TRP A 85 22.77 -13.42 7.60
C TRP A 85 21.74 -14.33 8.27
N VAL A 86 22.02 -15.62 8.31
CA VAL A 86 21.23 -16.59 9.08
C VAL A 86 21.40 -16.26 10.57
N ARG A 87 20.41 -15.57 11.16
CA ARG A 87 20.35 -15.44 12.63
C ARG A 87 20.01 -16.81 13.20
N ILE A 88 21.02 -17.49 13.76
CA ILE A 88 20.85 -18.72 14.53
C ILE A 88 20.25 -18.33 15.90
N ASP A 89 19.03 -17.81 15.90
CA ASP A 89 18.26 -17.75 17.14
C ASP A 89 17.76 -19.17 17.45
N ARG A 90 17.60 -19.53 18.73
CA ARG A 90 17.18 -20.89 19.12
C ARG A 90 15.78 -21.28 18.58
N LYS A 91 15.03 -20.34 17.98
CA LYS A 91 13.73 -20.56 17.33
C LYS A 91 13.85 -20.91 15.84
N SER A 92 15.00 -20.67 15.20
CA SER A 92 15.33 -21.09 13.83
C SER A 92 15.45 -22.61 13.63
N LYS A 93 15.17 -23.42 14.66
CA LYS A 93 14.68 -24.79 14.49
C LYS A 93 13.24 -24.82 13.95
N VAL A 94 12.92 -23.96 12.98
CA VAL A 94 11.71 -24.09 12.18
C VAL A 94 11.92 -25.32 11.31
N LYS A 95 11.57 -26.50 11.86
CA LYS A 95 11.45 -27.70 11.04
C LYS A 95 10.55 -27.34 9.87
N ARG A 96 10.99 -27.66 8.64
CA ARG A 96 10.19 -27.43 7.42
C ARG A 96 8.76 -27.95 7.64
N PRO A 97 7.72 -27.33 7.02
CA PRO A 97 6.37 -27.85 7.08
C PRO A 97 6.32 -29.33 6.70
N HIS A 98 5.39 -30.10 7.29
CA HIS A 98 5.24 -31.52 6.96
C HIS A 98 5.04 -31.69 5.44
N GLY A 99 5.84 -32.58 4.83
CA GLY A 99 5.84 -32.83 3.37
C GLY A 99 6.91 -32.09 2.57
N PHE A 100 7.57 -31.06 3.11
CA PHE A 100 8.60 -30.28 2.39
C PHE A 100 10.03 -30.76 2.67
N GLY A 101 10.29 -32.07 2.62
CA GLY A 101 11.63 -32.61 2.93
C GLY A 101 12.07 -32.25 4.35
N ARG A 102 11.14 -32.37 5.30
CA ARG A 102 11.39 -32.32 6.74
C ARG A 102 11.97 -33.66 7.17
N ASP A 103 13.04 -33.66 7.95
CA ASP A 103 13.71 -34.86 8.49
C ASP A 103 14.41 -35.77 7.44
N ILE A 104 14.65 -35.28 6.21
CA ILE A 104 15.63 -35.88 5.30
C ILE A 104 17.01 -35.25 5.52
N LEU A 105 18.06 -36.07 5.55
CA LEU A 105 19.44 -35.60 5.53
C LEU A 105 19.71 -34.98 4.16
N CYS A 106 20.32 -33.79 4.15
CA CYS A 106 20.75 -33.12 2.92
C CYS A 106 21.71 -33.99 2.12
#